data_AF-A0A523HEH0-F1
#
_entry.id   AF-A0A523HEH0-F1
#
_cell.length_a   1.000
_cell.length_b   1.000
_cell.length_c   1.000
_cell.angle_alpha   90.00
_cell.angle_beta   90.00
_cell.angle_gamma   90.00
#
_symmetry.space_group_name_H-M   'P 1'
#
loop_
_entity.id
_entity.type
_entity.pdbx_description
1 polymer ?
#
loop_
_entity_poly.entity_id
_entity_poly.type
_entity_poly.pdbx_seq_one_letter_code
_entity_poly.pdbx_strand_id
1 'polypeptide(L)'
;MWAIKWFLAVVMILVILGFALQNSDQRVSVFFLGDTWHYEAVQLWMVIYASFSLGVLFWLAVSIFQVMELKAVIRRFKKEQVEMQSELDSLRNLAIGEDDASFDLKEES
;
A
#
# COMPACT_ATOMS: atom_id res chain seq x y z
N MET A 1 -16.25 18.26 -2.07
CA MET A 1 -16.02 18.92 -3.38
C MET A 1 -14.52 18.96 -3.66
N TRP A 2 -14.07 18.50 -4.83
CA TRP A 2 -12.65 18.41 -5.19
C TRP A 2 -11.92 19.76 -5.05
N ALA A 3 -12.57 20.86 -5.42
CA ALA A 3 -12.05 22.22 -5.29
C ALA A 3 -11.73 22.64 -3.83
N ILE A 4 -12.60 22.31 -2.87
CA ILE A 4 -12.38 22.64 -1.44
C ILE A 4 -11.15 21.90 -0.89
N LYS A 5 -10.95 20.65 -1.32
CA LYS A 5 -9.80 19.84 -0.88
C LYS A 5 -8.48 20.45 -1.35
N TRP A 6 -8.44 20.93 -2.60
CA TRP A 6 -7.26 21.63 -3.13
C TRP A 6 -7.06 23.00 -2.52
N PHE A 7 -8.14 23.76 -2.30
CA PHE A 7 -8.06 25.05 -1.61
C PHE A 7 -7.49 24.88 -0.20
N LEU A 8 -7.99 23.92 0.58
CA LEU A 8 -7.45 23.61 1.92
C LEU A 8 -5.99 23.16 1.86
N ALA A 9 -5.59 22.38 0.86
CA ALA A 9 -4.20 21.98 0.68
C ALA A 9 -3.29 23.19 0.41
N VAL A 10 -3.70 24.12 -0.44
CA VAL A 10 -2.96 25.35 -0.72
C VAL A 10 -2.85 26.22 0.53
N VAL A 11 -3.97 26.43 1.25
CA VAL A 11 -3.98 27.17 2.52
C VAL A 11 -3.03 26.52 3.54
N MET A 12 -3.06 25.20 3.67
CA MET A 12 -2.17 24.46 4.56
C MET A 12 -0.70 24.69 4.18
N ILE A 13 -0.35 24.61 2.89
CA ILE A 13 1.02 24.89 2.42
C ILE A 13 1.44 26.32 2.76
N LEU A 14 0.57 27.31 2.55
CA LEU A 14 0.85 28.71 2.88
C LEU A 14 1.08 28.92 4.38
N VAL A 15 0.29 28.27 5.23
CA VAL A 15 0.46 28.32 6.70
C VAL A 15 1.81 27.72 7.10
N ILE A 16 2.16 26.55 6.55
CA ILE A 16 3.44 25.89 6.82
C ILE A 16 4.61 26.76 6.36
N LEU A 17 4.51 27.34 5.16
CA LEU A 17 5.56 28.21 4.62
C LEU A 17 5.72 29.49 5.43
N GLY A 18 4.60 30.13 5.81
CA GLY A 18 4.61 31.31 6.67
C GLY A 18 5.24 31.03 8.03
N PHE A 19 4.89 29.90 8.64
CA PHE A 19 5.51 29.44 9.88
C PHE A 19 7.02 29.19 9.71
N ALA A 20 7.44 28.53 8.61
CA ALA A 20 8.83 28.25 8.34
C ALA A 20 9.67 29.53 8.16
N LEU A 21 9.12 30.53 7.45
CA LEU A 21 9.78 31.82 7.26
C LEU A 21 9.91 32.60 8.58
N GLN A 22 8.89 32.60 9.42
CA GLN A 22 8.95 33.29 10.73
C GLN A 22 9.98 32.66 11.68
N ASN A 23 10.29 31.37 11.50
CA ASN A 23 11.20 30.62 12.36
C ASN A 23 12.52 30.28 11.65
N SER A 24 12.87 30.95 10.54
CA SER A 24 14.02 30.58 9.71
C SER A 24 15.36 30.71 10.44
N ASP A 25 15.48 31.70 11.33
CA ASP A 25 16.69 31.98 12.10
C ASP A 25 16.74 31.25 13.44
N GLN A 26 15.69 30.51 13.79
CA GLN A 26 15.61 29.76 15.03
C GLN A 26 16.68 28.66 15.04
N ARG A 27 17.46 28.61 16.13
CA ARG A 27 18.46 27.57 16.37
C ARG A 27 18.03 26.71 17.55
N VAL A 28 18.28 25.40 17.44
CA VAL A 28 17.93 24.40 18.45
C VAL A 28 19.11 23.49 18.73
N SER A 29 19.14 22.94 19.94
CA SER A 29 20.05 21.85 20.30
C SER A 29 19.36 20.51 20.06
N VAL A 30 20.05 19.58 19.41
CA VAL A 30 19.53 18.24 19.11
C VAL A 30 20.36 17.23 19.86
N PHE A 31 19.69 16.38 20.63
CA PHE A 31 20.30 15.32 21.43
C PHE A 31 19.85 13.96 20.89
N PHE A 32 20.81 13.09 20.58
CA PHE A 32 20.54 11.69 20.26
C PHE A 32 21.20 10.78 21.29
N LEU A 33 20.52 9.66 21.60
CA LEU A 33 21.03 8.59 22.48
C LEU A 33 21.54 9.13 23.83
N GLY A 34 20.70 9.87 24.55
CA GLY A 34 20.99 10.36 25.90
C GLY A 34 22.31 11.14 25.99
N ASP A 35 22.42 12.22 25.22
CA ASP A 35 23.58 13.13 25.10
C ASP A 35 24.87 12.59 24.44
N THR A 36 24.90 11.31 24.04
CA THR A 36 26.09 10.75 23.37
C THR A 36 26.40 11.49 22.06
N TRP A 37 25.36 11.96 21.36
CA TRP A 37 25.51 12.80 20.16
C TRP A 37 24.70 14.07 20.37
N HIS A 38 25.39 15.19 20.57
CA HIS A 38 24.77 16.50 20.75
C HIS A 38 25.24 17.44 19.65
N TYR A 39 24.29 18.14 19.04
CA TYR A 39 24.57 19.18 18.07
C TYR A 39 23.92 20.46 18.55
N GLU A 40 24.73 21.48 18.81
CA GLU A 40 24.26 22.77 19.26
C GLU A 40 24.02 23.72 18.10
N ALA A 41 23.10 24.65 18.32
CA ALA A 41 22.82 25.77 17.42
C ALA A 41 22.47 25.35 15.97
N VAL A 42 21.85 24.18 15.80
CA VAL A 42 21.37 23.69 14.50
C VAL A 42 20.15 24.49 14.07
N GLN A 43 20.08 24.88 12.80
CA GLN A 43 18.93 25.60 12.27
C GLN A 43 17.68 24.71 12.33
N LEU A 44 16.60 25.21 12.93
CA LEU A 44 15.37 24.43 13.17
C LEU A 44 14.82 23.81 11.88
N TRP A 45 14.86 24.56 10.77
CA TRP A 45 14.35 24.07 9.49
C TRP A 45 15.11 22.83 8.98
N MET A 46 16.41 22.70 9.26
CA MET A 46 17.20 21.52 8.88
C MET A 46 16.73 20.29 9.65
N VAL A 47 16.45 20.45 10.94
CA VAL A 47 15.96 19.36 11.81
C VAL A 47 14.58 18.90 11.33
N ILE A 48 13.66 19.85 11.11
CA ILE A 48 12.31 19.55 10.59
C ILE A 48 12.41 18.84 9.25
N TYR A 49 13.23 19.34 8.32
CA TYR A 49 13.40 18.75 7.00
C TYR A 49 13.98 17.34 7.06
N ALA A 50 15.02 17.12 7.88
CA ALA A 50 15.63 15.81 8.06
C ALA A 50 14.65 14.80 8.67
N SER A 51 13.95 15.19 9.74
CA SER A 51 12.94 14.34 10.39
C SER A 51 11.78 13.99 9.45
N PHE A 52 11.29 14.97 8.68
CA PHE A 52 10.25 14.74 7.68
C PHE A 52 10.73 13.80 6.58
N SER A 53 11.94 14.03 6.05
CA SER A 53 12.52 13.19 5.00
C SER A 53 12.70 11.74 5.46
N LEU A 54 13.20 11.53 6.68
CA LEU A 54 13.31 10.18 7.27
C LEU A 54 11.94 9.54 7.43
N GLY A 55 10.94 10.29 7.89
CA GLY A 55 9.55 9.81 7.99
C GLY A 55 8.98 9.38 6.64
N VAL A 56 9.19 10.18 5.59
CA VAL A 56 8.74 9.86 4.21
C VAL A 56 9.46 8.62 3.67
N LEU A 57 10.79 8.52 3.85
CA LEU A 57 11.56 7.35 3.42
C LEU A 57 11.11 6.08 4.14
N PHE A 58 10.89 6.16 5.45
CA PHE A 58 10.38 5.06 6.25
C PHE A 58 8.98 4.63 5.80
N TRP A 59 8.08 5.60 5.61
CA TRP A 59 6.73 5.33 5.10
C TRP A 59 6.77 4.69 3.70
N LEU A 60 7.64 5.17 2.82
CA LEU A 60 7.82 4.60 1.48
C LEU A 60 8.31 3.15 1.58
N ALA A 61 9.28 2.86 2.43
CA ALA A 61 9.77 1.50 2.64
C ALA A 61 8.63 0.57 3.10
N VAL A 62 7.87 0.98 4.12
CA VAL A 62 6.71 0.23 4.62
C VAL A 62 5.65 0.03 3.51
N SER A 63 5.38 1.06 2.73
CA SER A 63 4.41 1.01 1.62
C SER A 63 4.83 0.00 0.55
N ILE A 64 6.12 -0.09 0.22
CA ILE A 64 6.63 -1.11 -0.72
C ILE A 64 6.33 -2.52 -0.20
N PHE A 65 6.60 -2.80 1.09
CA PHE A 65 6.31 -4.11 1.67
C PHE A 65 4.81 -4.45 1.61
N GLN A 66 3.94 -3.50 1.93
CA GLN A 66 2.49 -3.68 1.84
C GLN A 66 2.03 -3.99 0.41
N VAL A 67 2.58 -3.28 -0.58
CA VAL A 67 2.24 -3.52 -2.00
C VAL A 67 2.71 -4.91 -2.45
N MET A 68 3.88 -5.36 -2.01
CA MET A 68 4.38 -6.70 -2.32
C MET A 68 3.50 -7.79 -1.70
N GLU A 69 3.12 -7.64 -0.44
CA GLU A 69 2.20 -8.53 0.26
C GLU A 69 0.86 -8.60 -0.47
N LEU A 70 0.29 -7.45 -0.82
CA LEU A 70 -0.98 -7.38 -1.52
C LEU A 70 -0.92 -8.08 -2.89
N LYS A 71 0.17 -7.92 -3.63
CA LYS A 71 0.39 -8.64 -4.91
C LYS A 71 0.47 -10.15 -4.70
N ALA A 72 1.11 -10.62 -3.63
CA ALA A 72 1.17 -12.04 -3.30
C ALA A 72 -0.22 -12.62 -2.99
N VAL A 73 -1.02 -11.89 -2.20
CA VAL A 73 -2.41 -12.24 -1.89
C VAL A 73 -3.27 -12.31 -3.16
N ILE A 74 -3.17 -11.31 -4.05
CA ILE A 74 -3.90 -11.31 -5.33
C ILE A 74 -3.54 -12.53 -6.18
N ARG A 75 -2.24 -12.89 -6.25
CA ARG A 75 -1.80 -14.07 -7.00
C ARG A 75 -2.38 -15.36 -6.42
N ARG A 76 -2.43 -15.48 -5.10
CA ARG A 76 -3.02 -16.62 -4.40
C ARG A 76 -4.51 -16.73 -4.70
N PHE A 77 -5.28 -15.65 -4.52
CA PHE A 77 -6.71 -15.65 -4.83
C PHE A 77 -7.01 -15.98 -6.29
N LYS A 78 -6.19 -15.51 -7.24
CA LYS A 78 -6.35 -15.86 -8.65
C LYS A 78 -6.14 -17.37 -8.90
N LYS A 79 -5.19 -18.00 -8.21
CA LYS A 79 -4.95 -19.45 -8.32
C LYS A 79 -6.13 -20.24 -7.76
N GLU A 80 -6.60 -19.88 -6.56
CA GLU A 80 -7.76 -20.51 -5.91
C GLU A 80 -9.02 -20.39 -6.78
N GLN A 81 -9.22 -19.24 -7.44
CA GLN A 81 -10.34 -19.04 -8.37
C GLN A 81 -10.30 -19.99 -9.58
N VAL A 82 -9.12 -20.22 -10.17
CA VAL A 82 -8.96 -21.12 -11.31
C VAL A 82 -9.16 -22.58 -10.89
N GLU A 83 -8.65 -22.95 -9.73
CA GLU A 83 -8.81 -24.30 -9.16
C GLU A 83 -10.29 -24.60 -8.90
N MET A 84 -11.00 -23.70 -8.22
CA MET A 84 -12.45 -23.83 -7.98
C MET A 84 -13.27 -23.90 -9.29
N GLN A 85 -12.90 -23.13 -10.31
CA GLN A 85 -13.56 -23.23 -11.63
C GLN A 85 -13.31 -24.59 -12.29
N SER A 86 -12.09 -25.11 -12.23
CA SER A 86 -11.76 -26.43 -12.79
C SER A 86 -12.49 -27.57 -12.08
N GLU A 87 -12.70 -27.47 -10.77
CA GLU A 87 -13.49 -28.43 -10.00
C GLU A 87 -14.96 -28.38 -10.41
N LEU A 88 -15.54 -27.18 -10.54
CA LEU A 88 -16.92 -27.00 -11.02
C LEU A 88 -17.11 -27.58 -12.42
N ASP A 89 -16.19 -27.32 -13.35
CA ASP A 89 -16.25 -27.86 -14.71
C ASP A 89 -16.10 -29.38 -14.73
N SER A 90 -15.25 -29.93 -13.87
CA SER A 90 -15.08 -31.39 -13.75
C SER A 90 -16.34 -32.07 -13.20
N LEU A 91 -16.97 -31.47 -12.17
CA LEU A 91 -18.25 -31.94 -11.64
C LEU A 91 -19.36 -31.85 -12.68
N ARG A 92 -19.40 -30.78 -13.48
CA ARG A 92 -20.36 -30.63 -14.58
C ARG A 92 -20.18 -31.70 -15.65
N ASN A 93 -18.94 -31.99 -16.04
CA ASN A 93 -18.65 -33.02 -17.05
C ASN A 93 -18.93 -34.44 -16.52
N LEU A 94 -18.71 -34.69 -15.22
CA LEU A 94 -19.06 -35.98 -14.61
C LEU A 94 -20.57 -36.22 -14.65
N ALA A 95 -21.38 -35.19 -14.37
CA ALA A 95 -22.84 -35.28 -14.44
C ALA A 95 -23.39 -35.52 -15.86
N ILE A 96 -22.69 -35.06 -16.91
CA ILE A 96 -23.10 -35.24 -18.32
C ILE A 96 -22.71 -36.63 -18.86
N GLY A 97 -21.57 -37.18 -18.42
CA GLY A 97 -21.10 -38.49 -18.89
C GLY A 97 -21.94 -39.70 -18.44
N GLU A 98 -22.71 -39.56 -17.36
CA GLU A 98 -23.64 -40.61 -16.91
C GLU A 98 -24.92 -40.68 -17.78
N ASP A 99 -25.35 -39.57 -18.37
CA ASP A 99 -26.55 -39.53 -19.22
C ASP A 99 -26.27 -40.08 -20.63
N ASP A 100 -25.12 -39.78 -21.23
CA ASP A 100 -24.76 -40.25 -22.59
C ASP A 100 -24.44 -41.76 -22.65
N ALA A 101 -23.85 -42.35 -21.60
CA ALA A 101 -23.53 -43.79 -21.56
C ALA A 101 -24.80 -44.68 -21.50
N SER A 102 -25.95 -44.11 -21.17
CA SER A 102 -27.23 -44.84 -21.14
C SER A 102 -27.91 -44.93 -22.51
N PHE A 103 -27.51 -44.09 -23.48
CA PHE A 103 -28.16 -44.00 -24.78
C PHE A 103 -27.59 -45.01 -25.80
N ASP A 104 -26.30 -45.36 -25.71
CA ASP A 104 -25.62 -46.24 -26.68
C ASP A 104 -25.89 -47.75 -26.46
N LEU A 105 -26.53 -48.16 -25.36
CA LEU A 105 -26.79 -49.58 -25.04
C LEU A 105 -28.07 -50.14 -25.65
N LYS A 106 -28.77 -49.39 -26.53
CA LYS A 106 -30.08 -49.81 -27.09
C LYS A 106 -30.14 -50.03 -28.61
N GLU A 107 -29.04 -49.87 -29.36
CA GLU A 107 -29.05 -50.06 -30.82
C GLU A 107 -28.53 -51.41 -31.34
N GLU A 108 -28.15 -52.36 -30.48
CA GLU A 108 -27.91 -53.76 -30.90
C GLU A 108 -28.96 -54.72 -30.34
N SER A 109 -30.07 -54.90 -31.06
CA SER A 109 -30.85 -56.17 -31.05
C SER A 109 -31.70 -56.33 -32.31
#